data_AF-A0A450S7L8-F1
#
_entry.id   AF-A0A450S7L8-F1
#
_cell.length_a   1.000
_cell.length_b   1.000
_cell.length_c   1.000
_cell.angle_alpha   90.00
_cell.angle_beta   90.00
_cell.angle_gamma   90.00
#
_symmetry.space_group_name_H-M   'P 1'
#
loop_
_entity.id
_entity.type
_entity.pdbx_description
1 polymer ?
#
loop_
_entity_poly.entity_id
_entity_poly.type
_entity_poly.pdbx_seq_one_letter_code
_entity_poly.pdbx_strand_id
1 'polypeptide(L)'
;AQYANLNEAERAQYEERLQQSSHKEVIMGPIRQAIEESMQQGMQQGIQQGMQQGIQQGMQQGIQQGERKKAVEMARTLVSKGIATDIISEASGLSEEEIRKLLLH
;
A
#
# COMPACT_ATOMS: atom_id res chain seq x y z
N ALA A 1 -46.63 19.35 -14.57
CA ALA A 1 -48.01 19.62 -15.01
C ALA A 1 -48.11 20.01 -16.49
N GLN A 2 -47.24 20.87 -17.03
CA GLN A 2 -47.32 21.29 -18.46
C GLN A 2 -46.88 20.23 -19.48
N TYR A 3 -45.95 19.31 -19.16
CA TYR A 3 -45.44 18.30 -20.11
C TYR A 3 -46.50 17.28 -20.59
N ALA A 4 -47.39 16.88 -19.68
CA ALA A 4 -48.43 15.89 -19.97
C ALA A 4 -49.49 16.38 -20.97
N ASN A 5 -49.61 17.70 -21.15
CA ASN A 5 -50.58 18.34 -22.05
C ASN A 5 -49.99 18.76 -23.40
N LEU A 6 -48.69 18.52 -23.64
CA LEU A 6 -48.04 18.84 -24.91
C LEU A 6 -48.37 17.78 -25.95
N ASN A 7 -48.60 18.21 -27.19
CA ASN A 7 -48.68 17.31 -28.33
C ASN A 7 -47.29 16.74 -28.68
N GLU A 8 -47.25 15.74 -29.56
CA GLU A 8 -46.02 15.02 -29.90
C GLU A 8 -44.91 15.92 -30.46
N ALA A 9 -45.27 16.92 -31.29
CA ALA A 9 -44.32 17.87 -31.85
C ALA A 9 -43.78 18.84 -30.78
N GLU A 10 -44.63 19.30 -29.86
CA GLU A 10 -44.24 20.18 -28.76
C GLU A 10 -43.37 19.45 -27.72
N ARG A 11 -43.64 18.16 -27.47
CA ARG A 11 -42.78 17.32 -26.63
C ARG A 11 -41.41 17.14 -27.26
N ALA A 12 -41.34 16.83 -28.55
CA ALA A 12 -40.08 16.70 -29.28
C ALA A 12 -39.26 18.01 -29.23
N GLN A 13 -39.88 19.17 -29.43
CA GLN A 13 -39.21 20.46 -29.30
C GLN A 13 -38.78 20.80 -27.87
N TYR A 14 -39.51 20.35 -26.86
CA TYR A 14 -39.12 20.53 -25.46
C TYR A 14 -37.96 19.62 -25.07
N GLU A 15 -37.99 18.35 -25.50
CA GLU A 15 -36.91 17.39 -25.33
C GLU A 15 -35.64 17.82 -26.08
N GLU A 16 -35.78 18.32 -27.31
CA GLU A 16 -34.67 18.89 -28.07
C GLU A 16 -34.07 20.10 -27.36
N ARG A 17 -34.89 20.97 -26.77
CA ARG A 17 -34.42 22.13 -25.99
C ARG A 17 -33.72 21.73 -24.70
N LEU A 18 -34.14 20.64 -24.06
CA LEU A 18 -33.45 20.05 -22.92
C LEU A 18 -32.12 19.40 -23.34
N GLN A 19 -32.08 18.75 -24.50
CA GLN A 19 -30.86 18.17 -25.06
C GLN A 19 -29.86 19.22 -25.55
N GLN A 20 -30.34 20.29 -26.17
CA GLN A 20 -29.56 21.45 -26.64
C GLN A 20 -29.26 22.45 -25.52
N SER A 21 -29.87 22.31 -24.35
CA SER A 21 -29.59 23.20 -23.23
C SER A 21 -28.14 23.00 -22.82
N SER A 22 -27.35 24.07 -23.04
CA SER A 22 -26.01 24.29 -22.50
C SER A 22 -25.85 23.91 -21.03
N HIS A 23 -26.94 23.78 -20.27
CA HIS A 23 -26.92 23.26 -18.90
C HIS A 23 -26.30 21.86 -18.77
N LYS A 24 -26.48 20.96 -19.74
CA LYS A 24 -25.87 19.63 -19.65
C LYS A 24 -24.35 19.72 -19.68
N GLU A 25 -23.78 20.51 -20.58
CA GLU A 25 -22.32 20.71 -20.65
C GLU A 25 -21.79 21.53 -19.48
N VAL A 26 -22.50 22.60 -19.08
CA VAL A 26 -22.14 23.45 -17.92
C VAL A 26 -22.14 22.66 -16.61
N ILE A 27 -23.01 21.67 -16.46
CA ILE A 27 -23.07 20.82 -15.27
C ILE A 27 -22.10 19.63 -15.38
N MET A 28 -22.05 18.97 -16.54
CA MET A 28 -21.23 17.77 -16.72
C MET A 28 -19.73 18.06 -16.80
N GLY A 29 -19.32 19.24 -17.29
CA GLY A 29 -17.91 19.63 -17.35
C GLY A 29 -17.24 19.61 -15.96
N PRO A 30 -17.73 20.42 -15.00
CA PRO A 30 -17.21 20.43 -13.63
C PRO A 30 -17.33 19.07 -12.92
N ILE A 31 -18.42 18.32 -13.12
CA ILE A 31 -18.58 16.99 -12.51
C ILE A 31 -17.53 16.03 -13.04
N ARG A 32 -17.30 16.01 -14.36
CA ARG A 32 -16.28 15.16 -14.98
C ARG A 32 -14.89 15.53 -14.48
N GLN A 33 -14.58 16.83 -14.42
CA GLN A 33 -13.31 17.31 -13.87
C GLN A 33 -13.13 16.87 -12.41
N ALA A 34 -14.15 17.02 -11.57
CA ALA A 34 -14.09 16.59 -10.17
C ALA A 34 -13.90 15.06 -10.03
N ILE A 35 -14.53 14.25 -10.90
CA ILE A 35 -14.31 12.80 -10.93
C ILE A 35 -12.86 12.48 -11.34
N GLU A 36 -12.36 13.10 -12.40
CA GLU A 36 -10.99 12.88 -12.87
C GLU A 36 -9.96 13.29 -11.80
N GLU A 37 -10.14 14.45 -11.17
CA GLU A 37 -9.28 14.94 -10.08
C GLU A 37 -9.34 14.02 -8.85
N SER A 38 -10.54 13.61 -8.41
CA SER A 38 -10.68 12.73 -7.25
C SER A 38 -10.11 11.34 -7.49
N MET A 39 -10.24 10.80 -8.71
CA MET A 39 -9.61 9.54 -9.10
C MET A 39 -8.09 9.65 -9.11
N GLN A 40 -7.53 10.74 -9.66
CA GLN A 40 -6.09 10.99 -9.66
C GLN A 40 -5.55 11.14 -8.23
N GLN A 41 -6.24 11.91 -7.39
CA GLN A 41 -5.88 12.09 -5.98
C GLN A 41 -5.93 10.76 -5.22
N GLY A 42 -7.01 9.98 -5.38
CA GLY A 42 -7.15 8.68 -4.73
C GLY A 42 -6.06 7.70 -5.17
N MET A 43 -5.72 7.67 -6.46
CA MET A 43 -4.65 6.82 -6.99
C MET A 43 -3.29 7.26 -6.45
N GLN A 44 -2.99 8.57 -6.43
CA GLN A 44 -1.74 9.09 -5.91
C GLN A 44 -1.58 8.81 -4.42
N GLN A 45 -2.64 9.02 -3.63
CA GLN A 45 -2.65 8.70 -2.20
C GLN A 45 -2.44 7.20 -1.97
N GLY A 46 -3.14 6.34 -2.71
CA GLY A 46 -2.99 4.90 -2.61
C GLY A 46 -1.57 4.43 -2.93
N ILE A 47 -0.96 4.95 -3.99
CA ILE A 47 0.43 4.63 -4.37
C ILE A 47 1.40 5.11 -3.29
N GLN A 48 1.24 6.33 -2.80
CA GLN A 48 2.12 6.90 -1.77
C GLN A 48 2.05 6.10 -0.47
N GLN A 49 0.84 5.79 0.00
CA GLN A 49 0.64 5.00 1.21
C GLN A 49 1.20 3.59 1.05
N GLY A 50 0.90 2.92 -0.07
CA GLY A 50 1.41 1.57 -0.34
C GLY A 50 2.94 1.53 -0.42
N MET A 51 3.57 2.50 -1.08
CA MET A 51 5.03 2.61 -1.16
C MET A 51 5.65 2.86 0.21
N GLN A 52 5.09 3.78 1.00
CA GLN A 52 5.61 4.09 2.33
C GLN A 52 5.53 2.88 3.27
N GLN A 53 4.38 2.19 3.29
CA GLN A 53 4.20 0.98 4.08
C GLN A 53 5.15 -0.14 3.63
N GLY A 54 5.27 -0.36 2.31
CA GLY A 54 6.16 -1.37 1.75
C GLY A 54 7.63 -1.12 2.10
N ILE A 55 8.11 0.12 1.98
CA ILE A 55 9.49 0.50 2.35
C ILE A 55 9.72 0.29 3.85
N GLN A 56 8.79 0.73 4.70
CA GLN A 56 8.93 0.60 6.15
C GLN A 56 8.98 -0.87 6.59
N GLN A 57 8.05 -1.70 6.09
CA GLN A 57 8.02 -3.12 6.39
C GLN A 57 9.26 -3.84 5.85
N GLY A 58 9.64 -3.56 4.61
CA GLY A 58 10.83 -4.16 3.98
C GLY A 58 12.12 -3.80 4.72
N MET A 59 12.28 -2.54 5.13
CA MET A 59 13.43 -2.09 5.91
C MET A 59 13.48 -2.76 7.29
N GLN A 60 12.36 -2.81 8.01
CA GLN A 60 12.30 -3.43 9.33
C GLN A 60 12.62 -4.93 9.27
N GLN A 61 12.03 -5.64 8.30
CA GLN A 61 12.33 -7.06 8.08
C GLN A 61 13.79 -7.27 7.68
N GLY A 62 14.33 -6.41 6.80
CA GLY A 62 15.72 -6.46 6.37
C GLY A 62 16.71 -6.29 7.52
N ILE A 63 16.47 -5.31 8.41
CA ILE A 63 17.30 -5.07 9.60
C ILE A 63 17.26 -6.28 10.53
N GLN A 64 16.07 -6.77 10.89
CA GLN A 64 15.94 -7.94 11.79
C GLN A 64 16.59 -9.20 11.22
N GLN A 65 16.41 -9.46 9.91
CA GLN A 65 17.07 -10.58 9.25
C GLN A 65 18.59 -10.42 9.24
N GLY A 66 19.10 -9.20 8.99
CA GLY A 66 20.52 -8.89 9.01
C GLY A 66 21.15 -9.09 10.38
N GLU A 67 20.52 -8.54 11.43
CA GLU A 67 20.95 -8.71 12.82
C GLU A 67 20.95 -10.19 13.24
N ARG A 68 19.88 -10.92 12.90
CA ARG A 68 19.78 -12.36 13.21
C ARG A 68 20.83 -13.19 12.46
N LYS A 69 21.11 -12.88 11.18
CA LYS A 69 22.18 -13.54 10.41
C LYS A 69 23.55 -13.29 11.02
N LYS A 70 23.86 -12.03 11.33
CA LYS A 70 25.12 -11.65 11.99
C LYS A 70 25.31 -12.36 13.33
N ALA A 71 24.26 -12.44 14.14
CA ALA A 71 24.28 -13.16 15.41
C ALA A 71 24.62 -14.65 15.22
N VAL A 72 24.03 -15.31 14.21
CA VAL A 72 24.33 -16.71 13.87
C VAL A 72 25.76 -16.90 13.40
N GLU A 73 26.23 -16.07 12.48
CA GLU A 73 27.58 -16.17 11.92
C GLU A 73 28.64 -15.99 13.02
N MET A 74 28.42 -15.01 13.90
CA MET A 74 29.27 -14.80 15.07
C MET A 74 29.24 -16.02 16.00
N ALA A 75 28.05 -16.52 16.36
CA ALA A 75 27.92 -17.69 17.22
C ALA A 75 28.62 -18.92 16.63
N ARG A 76 28.46 -19.20 15.33
CA ARG A 76 29.18 -20.30 14.65
C ARG A 76 30.69 -20.14 14.75
N THR A 77 31.20 -18.93 14.54
CA THR A 77 32.63 -18.64 14.62
C THR A 77 33.14 -18.87 16.04
N LEU A 78 32.43 -18.42 17.07
CA LEU A 78 32.83 -18.59 18.46
C LEU A 78 32.75 -20.06 18.91
N VAL A 79 31.71 -20.78 18.49
CA VAL A 79 31.60 -22.23 18.69
C VAL A 79 32.79 -22.96 18.09
N SER A 80 33.19 -22.63 16.85
CA SER A 80 34.37 -23.27 16.21
C SER A 80 35.70 -22.99 16.92
N LYS A 81 35.74 -21.95 17.76
CA LYS A 81 36.90 -21.58 18.59
C LYS A 81 36.85 -22.21 19.98
N GLY A 82 35.85 -23.03 20.27
CA GLY A 82 35.68 -23.69 21.58
C GLY A 82 35.26 -22.73 22.70
N ILE A 83 34.66 -21.59 22.37
CA ILE A 83 34.13 -20.66 23.37
C ILE A 83 32.89 -21.27 24.03
N ALA A 84 32.74 -21.06 25.33
CA ALA A 84 31.64 -21.61 26.11
C ALA A 84 30.27 -21.04 25.68
N THR A 85 29.24 -21.88 25.70
CA THR A 85 27.91 -21.56 25.14
C THR A 85 27.22 -20.40 25.86
N ASP A 86 27.40 -20.28 27.17
CA ASP A 86 26.91 -19.18 28.01
C ASP A 86 27.49 -17.83 27.55
N ILE A 87 28.80 -17.77 27.33
CA ILE A 87 29.49 -16.56 26.82
C ILE A 87 29.01 -16.21 25.41
N ILE A 88 28.81 -17.21 24.55
CA ILE A 88 28.29 -16.99 23.20
C ILE A 88 26.85 -16.46 23.26
N SER A 89 26.03 -16.99 24.17
CA SER A 89 24.66 -16.53 24.37
C SER A 89 24.61 -15.06 24.77
N GLU A 90 25.42 -14.67 25.75
CA GLU A 90 25.56 -13.27 26.19
C GLU A 90 26.04 -12.36 25.04
N ALA A 91 27.06 -12.77 24.29
CA ALA A 91 27.65 -11.94 23.24
C ALA A 91 26.77 -11.82 21.97
N SER A 92 26.05 -12.90 21.60
CA SER A 92 25.26 -12.97 20.36
C SER A 92 23.79 -12.64 20.51
N GLY A 93 23.27 -12.65 21.75
CA GLY A 93 21.84 -12.52 22.03
C GLY A 93 21.01 -13.74 21.59
N LEU A 94 21.65 -14.82 21.15
CA LEU A 94 20.98 -16.09 20.87
C LEU A 94 20.80 -16.88 22.16
N SER A 95 19.70 -17.60 22.28
CA SER A 95 19.52 -18.58 23.35
C SER A 95 20.53 -19.72 23.22
N GLU A 96 20.89 -20.33 24.35
CA GLU A 96 21.75 -21.51 24.32
C GLU A 96 21.15 -22.66 23.48
N GLU A 97 19.81 -22.79 23.43
CA GLU A 97 19.16 -23.78 22.58
C GLU A 97 19.39 -23.50 21.09
N GLU A 98 19.30 -22.24 20.66
CA GLU A 98 19.63 -21.86 19.29
C GLU A 98 21.09 -22.15 18.98
N ILE A 99 22.01 -21.87 19.91
CA ILE A 99 23.44 -22.16 19.75
C ILE A 99 23.69 -23.66 19.67
N ARG A 100 23.04 -24.47 20.52
CA ARG A 100 23.10 -25.95 20.47
C ARG A 100 22.57 -26.49 19.14
N LYS A 101 21.54 -25.88 18.56
CA LYS A 101 21.06 -26.25 17.21
C LYS A 101 22.08 -25.95 16.11
N LEU A 102 22.96 -24.96 16.28
CA LEU A 102 24.04 -24.68 15.32
C LEU A 102 25.11 -25.79 15.29
N LEU A 103 25.22 -26.59 16.35
CA LEU A 103 26.14 -27.73 16.49
C LEU A 103 25.58 -29.03 15.88
N LEU A 104 24.28 -29.09 15.57
CA LEU A 104 23.60 -30.32 15.11
C LEU A 104 23.69 -30.56 13.59
N HIS A 105 24.60 -29.87 12.89
CA HIS A 105 24.86 -30.04 11.46
C HIS A 105 26.35 -30.07 11.15
#